data_AF-A0A1I1W9T3-F1
#
_entry.id   AF-A0A1I1W9T3-F1
#
_cell.length_a   1.000
_cell.length_b   1.000
_cell.length_c   1.000
_cell.angle_alpha   90.00
_cell.angle_beta   90.00
_cell.angle_gamma   90.00
#
_symmetry.space_group_name_H-M   'P 1'
#
loop_
_entity.id
_entity.type
_entity.pdbx_description
1 polymer ?
#
loop_
_entity_poly.entity_id
_entity_poly.type
_entity_poly.pdbx_seq_one_letter_code
_entity_poly.pdbx_strand_id
1 'polypeptide(L)'
;MKIATFTAAMFLCLHVCAQQPQQEDQFSSEILYKSVKKPMIAIPNGPDGDEMTNRPVLSSLKMVSDRKAVRIAPRQPVIVTETDAPGVTALAKMYAANVCAQPVVEADLEPVYSSVKAHMPLYLPYRNSVVSIWQGFYYSWDNNNDGKNDAHRAIDYGKSSVAANEDPSFGVYAIAPGKVITVQWSDGGGNNVTIEHTAPDGYKYRSTYLHLRNGYDHDRAQAKKSPSAKYMAFANNGTSSNLCWGTNSQVIKVKVNDMVQAGDFIGNSGNTGSGGIGVILNDDGTMKNPDTRSFNVHLHYETRVLDTRSGHSGEWVLVDPYGTYNSSSVSCYDLEANTPYARLFAPFYPSFHNVPLDIVNKFWSYYTGMGMALQTVSVDKNGGDLYAAGSFQWGLTGAWYARFYMTGSTYQSYFNTYSSQGFRPRQISVTKDGSGNPRFSVIWEKNPAGETAQSFHNTDDAAFDVAWKNYVVTKKWHVQEHADYTVNGKRYHAAVFVNKPSDNGFYLYYGMNAADFGNKFNELYKSWELKSICVDNGKVGGVWRPKQNNYAAYFGMSSSDYQSKFNQFSAQGLRLVKVQNYDDNQHFSAIWGK
;
A
#
# COMPACT_ATOMS: atom_id res chain seq x y z
N MET A 1 -65.51 17.48 -24.47
CA MET A 1 -64.36 16.71 -23.95
C MET A 1 -63.78 15.87 -25.08
N LYS A 2 -62.65 16.27 -25.67
CA LYS A 2 -61.85 15.49 -26.64
C LYS A 2 -60.39 15.82 -26.37
N ILE A 3 -59.54 14.80 -26.30
CA ILE A 3 -58.10 14.95 -26.06
C ILE A 3 -57.41 15.05 -27.43
N ALA A 4 -56.52 16.02 -27.60
CA ALA A 4 -55.67 16.14 -28.78
C ALA A 4 -54.25 15.69 -28.43
N THR A 5 -53.75 14.68 -29.11
CA THR A 5 -52.37 14.21 -28.99
C THR A 5 -51.43 15.08 -29.83
N PHE A 6 -50.36 15.58 -29.21
CA PHE A 6 -49.20 16.12 -29.92
C PHE A 6 -47.97 15.27 -29.62
N THR A 7 -47.46 14.58 -30.63
CA THR A 7 -46.22 13.79 -30.56
C THR A 7 -45.00 14.67 -30.77
N ALA A 8 -44.28 14.97 -29.68
CA ALA A 8 -42.97 15.62 -29.77
C ALA A 8 -41.88 14.57 -30.03
N ALA A 9 -41.32 14.53 -31.24
CA ALA A 9 -40.18 13.69 -31.56
C ALA A 9 -38.89 14.25 -30.94
N MET A 10 -38.45 13.68 -29.82
CA MET A 10 -37.23 14.11 -29.14
C MET A 10 -35.99 13.45 -29.77
N PHE A 11 -35.22 14.21 -30.52
CA PHE A 11 -33.95 13.76 -31.11
C PHE A 11 -32.93 13.47 -29.99
N LEU A 12 -32.70 12.18 -29.70
CA LEU A 12 -31.74 11.77 -28.68
C LEU A 12 -30.31 11.82 -29.24
N CYS A 13 -29.72 13.01 -29.27
CA CYS A 13 -28.31 13.20 -29.59
C CYS A 13 -27.43 12.54 -28.51
N LEU A 14 -27.04 11.28 -28.75
CA LEU A 14 -26.08 10.51 -27.96
C LEU A 14 -24.73 11.23 -27.92
N HIS A 15 -24.58 12.13 -26.94
CA HIS A 15 -23.28 12.67 -26.56
C HIS A 15 -22.49 11.52 -25.93
N VAL A 16 -21.48 11.05 -26.66
CA VAL A 16 -20.48 10.13 -26.11
C VAL A 16 -19.69 10.88 -25.05
N CYS A 17 -20.14 10.79 -23.80
CA CYS A 17 -19.39 11.30 -22.66
C CYS A 17 -18.00 10.67 -22.67
N ALA A 18 -16.96 11.49 -22.86
CA ALA A 18 -15.59 11.00 -22.92
C ALA A 18 -15.24 10.31 -21.59
N GLN A 19 -15.06 8.99 -21.66
CA GLN A 19 -14.73 8.13 -20.53
C GLN A 19 -13.42 8.61 -19.90
N GLN A 20 -13.50 9.28 -18.75
CA GLN A 20 -12.31 9.73 -18.06
C GLN A 20 -11.72 8.53 -17.31
N PRO A 21 -10.44 8.15 -17.50
CA PRO A 21 -9.81 7.14 -16.64
C PRO A 21 -9.74 7.62 -15.18
N GLN A 22 -9.66 8.96 -15.01
CA GLN A 22 -9.90 9.68 -13.77
C GLN A 22 -11.32 9.54 -13.17
N GLN A 23 -12.24 8.84 -13.84
CA GLN A 23 -13.57 8.41 -13.36
C GLN A 23 -13.71 6.87 -13.27
N GLU A 24 -12.59 6.13 -13.34
CA GLU A 24 -12.48 4.70 -12.99
C GLU A 24 -11.64 4.50 -11.69
N ASP A 25 -10.46 5.11 -11.64
CA ASP A 25 -9.28 4.75 -10.82
C ASP A 25 -9.31 4.89 -9.27
N GLN A 26 -10.44 5.23 -8.65
CA GLN A 26 -10.72 4.95 -7.22
C GLN A 26 -12.22 5.00 -6.90
N PHE A 27 -13.07 4.56 -7.84
CA PHE A 27 -14.11 3.62 -7.45
C PHE A 27 -13.48 2.21 -7.26
N SER A 28 -12.21 1.99 -7.68
CA SER A 28 -11.37 0.89 -7.16
C SER A 28 -11.25 0.99 -5.64
N SER A 29 -11.47 -0.13 -4.95
CA SER A 29 -11.48 -0.24 -3.49
C SER A 29 -10.27 0.44 -2.84
N GLU A 30 -10.51 1.34 -1.88
CA GLU A 30 -9.45 1.93 -1.07
C GLU A 30 -8.75 0.84 -0.23
N ILE A 31 -7.41 0.96 -0.12
CA ILE A 31 -6.49 0.00 0.54
C ILE A 31 -6.75 -1.47 0.17
N LEU A 32 -6.31 -1.84 -1.03
CA LEU A 32 -5.71 -3.15 -1.31
C LEU A 32 -4.99 -3.10 -2.66
N TYR A 33 -3.65 -3.18 -2.67
CA TYR A 33 -2.95 -3.63 -3.87
C TYR A 33 -3.21 -5.13 -3.96
N LYS A 34 -4.28 -5.51 -4.65
CA LYS A 34 -4.56 -6.91 -4.99
C LYS A 34 -3.32 -7.48 -5.69
N SER A 35 -3.02 -8.75 -5.45
CA SER A 35 -2.04 -9.50 -6.24
C SER A 35 -2.27 -9.25 -7.72
N VAL A 36 -1.17 -9.13 -8.47
CA VAL A 36 -1.25 -8.96 -9.93
C VAL A 36 -1.87 -10.25 -10.45
N LYS A 37 -3.17 -10.20 -10.78
CA LYS A 37 -3.93 -11.38 -11.15
C LYS A 37 -3.14 -12.19 -12.17
N LYS A 38 -2.83 -13.45 -11.82
CA LYS A 38 -2.30 -14.43 -12.79
C LYS A 38 -3.14 -14.32 -14.06
N PRO A 39 -2.56 -14.04 -15.24
CA PRO A 39 -3.33 -14.01 -16.46
C PRO A 39 -3.91 -15.42 -16.67
N MET A 40 -5.23 -15.52 -16.74
CA MET A 40 -5.88 -16.73 -17.22
C MET A 40 -5.65 -16.78 -18.74
N ILE A 41 -4.48 -17.28 -19.13
CA ILE A 41 -4.23 -17.68 -20.52
C ILE A 41 -5.10 -18.92 -20.73
N ALA A 42 -6.29 -18.71 -21.30
CA ALA A 42 -7.16 -19.79 -21.71
C ALA A 42 -6.45 -20.59 -22.81
N ILE A 43 -6.38 -21.92 -22.65
CA ILE A 43 -5.88 -22.82 -23.68
C ILE A 43 -6.90 -22.79 -24.84
N PRO A 44 -6.52 -22.37 -26.06
CA PRO A 44 -7.47 -22.19 -27.14
C PRO A 44 -7.93 -23.53 -27.71
N ASN A 45 -9.23 -23.83 -27.57
CA ASN A 45 -9.97 -24.83 -28.34
C ASN A 45 -11.42 -24.33 -28.49
N GLY A 46 -12.01 -24.41 -29.68
CA GLY A 46 -13.44 -24.14 -29.93
C GLY A 46 -14.24 -25.43 -30.13
N PRO A 47 -15.50 -25.38 -30.62
CA PRO A 47 -16.31 -24.22 -31.04
C PRO A 47 -17.43 -23.84 -30.04
N ASP A 48 -18.39 -23.01 -30.47
CA ASP A 48 -19.35 -22.25 -29.65
C ASP A 48 -20.51 -23.05 -28.98
N GLY A 49 -21.15 -22.45 -27.95
CA GLY A 49 -22.31 -23.03 -27.26
C GLY A 49 -22.92 -22.24 -26.07
N ASP A 50 -23.49 -21.05 -26.35
CA ASP A 50 -24.65 -20.40 -25.69
C ASP A 50 -24.75 -19.97 -24.18
N GLU A 51 -25.57 -18.90 -24.02
CA GLU A 51 -26.34 -18.34 -22.87
C GLU A 51 -25.69 -17.65 -21.61
N MET A 52 -25.82 -16.30 -21.61
CA MET A 52 -26.33 -15.35 -20.58
C MET A 52 -26.14 -15.62 -19.05
N THR A 53 -25.82 -14.63 -18.19
CA THR A 53 -26.60 -13.39 -17.92
C THR A 53 -25.84 -12.30 -17.11
N ASN A 54 -26.31 -11.04 -17.25
CA ASN A 54 -26.29 -9.90 -16.29
C ASN A 54 -24.99 -9.19 -15.83
N ARG A 55 -25.00 -7.86 -16.06
CA ARG A 55 -24.19 -6.74 -15.51
C ARG A 55 -25.04 -5.99 -14.42
N PRO A 56 -24.62 -4.92 -13.69
CA PRO A 56 -23.56 -3.94 -14.02
C PRO A 56 -22.70 -3.29 -12.88
N VAL A 57 -21.58 -2.70 -13.34
CA VAL A 57 -20.94 -1.40 -12.96
C VAL A 57 -21.05 -0.85 -11.53
N LEU A 58 -19.90 -0.53 -10.94
CA LEU A 58 -19.74 0.62 -10.05
C LEU A 58 -18.55 1.53 -10.45
N SER A 59 -18.80 2.82 -10.32
CA SER A 59 -17.95 4.02 -10.49
C SER A 59 -18.29 5.21 -9.34
N SER A 60 -17.06 6.82 -8.19
CA SER A 60 -15.86 7.72 -8.09
C SER A 60 -15.12 7.55 -6.74
N LEU A 61 -13.88 8.01 -6.50
CA LEU A 61 -13.08 9.19 -6.91
C LEU A 61 -13.56 10.53 -6.30
N LYS A 62 -12.75 11.28 -5.52
CA LYS A 62 -11.31 11.59 -5.73
C LYS A 62 -10.54 11.97 -4.42
N MET A 63 -9.27 12.35 -4.60
CA MET A 63 -8.16 12.51 -3.62
C MET A 63 -7.41 13.86 -3.85
N VAL A 64 -6.25 14.08 -3.16
CA VAL A 64 -5.18 15.11 -3.38
C VAL A 64 -5.39 16.42 -2.58
N SER A 65 -4.43 17.07 -1.90
CA SER A 65 -3.03 16.74 -1.42
C SER A 65 -2.48 17.91 -0.56
N ASP A 66 -1.32 17.77 0.12
CA ASP A 66 -0.47 18.93 0.53
C ASP A 66 1.04 18.59 0.68
N ARG A 67 1.94 19.59 0.83
CA ARG A 67 3.43 19.56 0.91
C ARG A 67 3.92 19.97 2.32
N LYS A 68 5.21 19.95 2.73
CA LYS A 68 6.33 18.96 2.71
C LYS A 68 7.34 19.39 3.83
N ALA A 69 8.23 18.53 4.35
CA ALA A 69 9.04 18.79 5.57
C ALA A 69 10.59 18.62 5.41
N VAL A 70 11.35 18.86 6.49
CA VAL A 70 12.85 18.91 6.57
C VAL A 70 13.42 17.92 7.63
N ARG A 71 14.72 17.57 7.56
CA ARG A 71 15.38 16.42 8.24
C ARG A 71 16.27 16.77 9.47
N ILE A 72 16.58 15.75 10.30
CA ILE A 72 17.79 15.62 11.17
C ILE A 72 18.31 14.15 11.09
N ALA A 73 19.59 13.89 11.43
CA ALA A 73 20.35 12.65 11.20
C ALA A 73 20.27 11.58 12.34
N PRO A 74 20.70 10.30 12.10
CA PRO A 74 20.28 9.13 12.91
C PRO A 74 21.31 8.57 13.92
N ARG A 75 20.86 7.58 14.72
CA ARG A 75 21.70 6.64 15.51
C ARG A 75 21.59 5.21 14.95
N GLN A 76 22.57 4.36 15.24
CA GLN A 76 22.63 2.96 14.76
C GLN A 76 21.45 2.11 15.26
N PRO A 77 20.79 1.32 14.39
CA PRO A 77 19.66 0.46 14.76
C PRO A 77 20.10 -0.91 15.31
N VAL A 78 19.27 -1.52 16.15
CA VAL A 78 19.39 -2.93 16.53
C VAL A 78 18.59 -3.75 15.51
N ILE A 79 19.23 -4.73 14.87
CA ILE A 79 18.57 -5.62 13.91
C ILE A 79 17.84 -6.73 14.68
N VAL A 80 16.53 -6.87 14.42
CA VAL A 80 15.70 -7.98 14.91
C VAL A 80 15.56 -9.01 13.78
N THR A 81 15.78 -10.29 14.10
CA THR A 81 15.84 -11.38 13.12
C THR A 81 14.57 -12.24 13.07
N GLU A 82 14.29 -12.85 11.91
CA GLU A 82 13.11 -13.71 11.69
C GLU A 82 13.00 -14.87 12.69
N THR A 83 14.15 -15.39 13.15
CA THR A 83 14.29 -16.48 14.14
C THR A 83 13.50 -16.27 15.42
N ASP A 84 13.26 -15.03 15.80
CA ASP A 84 12.75 -14.69 17.12
C ASP A 84 11.21 -14.79 17.20
N ALA A 85 10.53 -15.02 16.06
CA ALA A 85 9.08 -15.09 15.91
C ALA A 85 8.63 -16.52 15.53
N PRO A 86 8.02 -17.31 16.43
CA PRO A 86 7.86 -18.75 16.23
C PRO A 86 6.73 -19.14 15.26
N GLY A 87 5.86 -18.19 14.87
CA GLY A 87 4.95 -18.38 13.75
C GLY A 87 5.66 -18.49 12.40
N VAL A 88 6.89 -17.96 12.30
CA VAL A 88 7.70 -17.98 11.07
C VAL A 88 8.28 -19.36 10.77
N THR A 89 8.29 -20.30 11.73
CA THR A 89 8.79 -21.68 11.51
C THR A 89 7.99 -22.48 10.46
N ALA A 90 6.76 -22.05 10.15
CA ALA A 90 5.99 -22.57 9.01
C ALA A 90 6.42 -21.89 7.70
N LEU A 91 6.54 -20.56 7.69
CA LEU A 91 7.07 -19.77 6.57
C LEU A 91 8.48 -20.22 6.16
N ALA A 92 9.34 -20.58 7.12
CA ALA A 92 10.67 -21.15 6.89
C ALA A 92 10.67 -22.37 5.94
N LYS A 93 9.58 -23.15 5.89
CA LYS A 93 9.40 -24.26 4.95
C LYS A 93 8.79 -23.84 3.60
N MET A 94 8.21 -22.64 3.52
CA MET A 94 7.66 -22.04 2.29
C MET A 94 8.74 -21.35 1.44
N TYR A 95 9.89 -20.94 2.00
CA TYR A 95 11.04 -20.44 1.21
C TYR A 95 11.65 -21.51 0.29
N ALA A 96 11.24 -22.78 0.39
CA ALA A 96 11.57 -23.85 -0.56
C ALA A 96 10.67 -23.87 -1.82
N ALA A 97 9.64 -23.01 -1.90
CA ALA A 97 8.74 -22.94 -3.04
C ALA A 97 9.16 -21.86 -4.05
N ASN A 98 9.66 -22.30 -5.20
CA ASN A 98 9.73 -21.58 -6.48
C ASN A 98 10.17 -20.11 -6.37
N VAL A 99 11.44 -19.88 -6.04
CA VAL A 99 12.12 -18.62 -6.36
C VAL A 99 12.13 -18.45 -7.89
N CYS A 100 12.05 -17.21 -8.36
CA CYS A 100 12.17 -16.88 -9.77
C CYS A 100 13.47 -17.38 -10.42
N ALA A 101 13.42 -17.56 -11.74
CA ALA A 101 14.58 -17.94 -12.55
C ALA A 101 15.75 -16.97 -12.33
N GLN A 102 16.98 -17.44 -12.57
CA GLN A 102 18.17 -16.61 -12.40
C GLN A 102 18.10 -15.37 -13.31
N PRO A 103 18.39 -14.17 -12.76
CA PRO A 103 18.18 -12.90 -13.43
C PRO A 103 19.22 -12.68 -14.53
N VAL A 104 18.87 -11.87 -15.54
CA VAL A 104 19.84 -11.34 -16.50
C VAL A 104 20.26 -9.96 -16.02
N VAL A 105 21.42 -9.90 -15.38
CA VAL A 105 22.01 -8.69 -14.81
C VAL A 105 23.39 -8.40 -15.41
N GLU A 106 23.72 -7.12 -15.51
CA GLU A 106 25.06 -6.67 -15.84
C GLU A 106 25.98 -6.88 -14.63
N ALA A 107 27.02 -7.70 -14.78
CA ALA A 107 27.89 -8.10 -13.67
C ALA A 107 28.54 -6.93 -12.93
N ASP A 108 28.91 -5.86 -13.66
CA ASP A 108 29.47 -4.63 -13.09
C ASP A 108 28.44 -3.80 -12.29
N LEU A 109 27.15 -4.11 -12.40
CA LEU A 109 26.04 -3.48 -11.67
C LEU A 109 25.44 -4.37 -10.57
N GLU A 110 25.84 -5.63 -10.46
CA GLU A 110 25.42 -6.54 -9.38
C GLU A 110 25.64 -5.96 -7.96
N PRO A 111 26.75 -5.26 -7.64
CA PRO A 111 26.91 -4.58 -6.35
C PRO A 111 25.93 -3.42 -6.12
N VAL A 112 25.31 -2.87 -7.18
CA VAL A 112 24.19 -1.94 -7.07
C VAL A 112 22.91 -2.72 -6.78
N TYR A 113 22.57 -3.70 -7.64
CA TYR A 113 21.30 -4.45 -7.55
C TYR A 113 21.11 -5.17 -6.21
N SER A 114 22.17 -5.81 -5.69
CA SER A 114 22.19 -6.44 -4.36
C SER A 114 22.09 -5.44 -3.18
N SER A 115 22.40 -4.15 -3.41
CA SER A 115 22.24 -3.07 -2.42
C SER A 115 20.85 -2.40 -2.47
N VAL A 116 20.09 -2.58 -3.55
CA VAL A 116 18.78 -1.95 -3.74
C VAL A 116 17.79 -2.46 -2.70
N LYS A 117 17.16 -1.51 -2.01
CA LYS A 117 16.00 -1.72 -1.13
C LYS A 117 15.18 -0.44 -1.05
N ALA A 118 14.01 -0.50 -0.44
CA ALA A 118 13.18 0.68 -0.20
C ALA A 118 13.60 1.40 1.10
N HIS A 119 13.96 2.68 0.98
CA HIS A 119 14.32 3.60 2.09
C HIS A 119 13.17 4.56 2.43
N MET A 120 12.10 4.55 1.63
CA MET A 120 10.82 5.19 1.87
C MET A 120 9.72 4.36 1.17
N PRO A 121 8.44 4.43 1.57
CA PRO A 121 7.37 3.71 0.89
C PRO A 121 7.25 4.17 -0.56
N LEU A 122 7.38 3.21 -1.49
CA LEU A 122 7.17 3.40 -2.92
C LEU A 122 5.98 2.53 -3.34
N TYR A 123 5.12 3.07 -4.19
CA TYR A 123 3.84 2.50 -4.58
C TYR A 123 3.75 2.28 -6.08
N LEU A 124 2.83 1.42 -6.53
CA LEU A 124 2.60 1.22 -7.98
C LEU A 124 2.25 2.56 -8.66
N PRO A 125 2.72 2.81 -9.90
CA PRO A 125 2.47 4.05 -10.62
C PRO A 125 1.06 4.18 -11.20
N TYR A 126 0.14 3.26 -10.86
CA TYR A 126 -1.25 3.21 -11.32
C TYR A 126 -2.18 2.72 -10.20
N ARG A 127 -3.50 2.95 -10.35
CA ARG A 127 -4.55 2.46 -9.42
C ARG A 127 -5.57 1.52 -10.08
N ASN A 128 -5.64 1.52 -11.41
CA ASN A 128 -6.66 0.80 -12.17
C ASN A 128 -6.57 -0.72 -11.98
N SER A 129 -7.69 -1.36 -11.62
CA SER A 129 -7.71 -2.78 -11.22
C SER A 129 -7.64 -3.79 -12.36
N VAL A 130 -7.72 -3.36 -13.63
CA VAL A 130 -7.48 -4.22 -14.80
C VAL A 130 -6.12 -3.98 -15.46
N VAL A 131 -5.30 -3.06 -14.94
CA VAL A 131 -3.93 -2.85 -15.41
C VAL A 131 -2.99 -3.89 -14.81
N SER A 132 -2.26 -4.58 -15.69
CA SER A 132 -1.23 -5.56 -15.35
C SER A 132 0.08 -5.18 -16.02
N ILE A 133 1.14 -5.89 -15.66
CA ILE A 133 2.40 -5.85 -16.42
C ILE A 133 2.15 -6.52 -17.77
N TRP A 134 2.61 -5.87 -18.83
CA TRP A 134 2.74 -6.43 -20.17
C TRP A 134 4.17 -6.96 -20.38
N GLN A 135 5.19 -6.20 -19.99
CA GLN A 135 6.61 -6.55 -20.21
C GLN A 135 7.49 -6.16 -19.01
N GLY A 136 8.58 -6.90 -18.78
CA GLY A 136 9.43 -6.81 -17.58
C GLY A 136 10.78 -6.10 -17.80
N PHE A 137 11.51 -5.87 -16.68
CA PHE A 137 12.69 -4.99 -16.59
C PHE A 137 13.93 -5.42 -17.37
N TYR A 138 13.95 -6.67 -17.83
CA TYR A 138 14.86 -7.12 -18.87
C TYR A 138 14.08 -8.20 -19.62
N TYR A 139 13.89 -8.01 -20.92
CA TYR A 139 13.57 -9.09 -21.84
C TYR A 139 14.39 -8.86 -23.11
N SER A 140 14.58 -9.93 -23.89
CA SER A 140 15.54 -9.94 -24.98
C SER A 140 14.82 -9.78 -26.32
N TRP A 141 15.06 -8.67 -27.03
CA TRP A 141 14.54 -8.47 -28.39
C TRP A 141 15.68 -8.02 -29.32
N ASP A 142 16.06 -8.89 -30.25
CA ASP A 142 16.84 -8.53 -31.43
C ASP A 142 15.97 -7.72 -32.41
N ASN A 143 15.94 -6.39 -32.26
CA ASN A 143 15.09 -5.52 -33.10
C ASN A 143 15.65 -5.31 -34.52
N ASN A 144 16.94 -5.57 -34.72
CA ASN A 144 17.67 -5.29 -35.96
C ASN A 144 18.13 -6.56 -36.72
N ASN A 145 17.81 -7.75 -36.19
CA ASN A 145 18.28 -9.06 -36.64
C ASN A 145 19.83 -9.16 -36.68
N ASP A 146 20.54 -8.52 -35.74
CA ASP A 146 22.01 -8.53 -35.67
C ASP A 146 22.60 -9.66 -34.80
N GLY A 147 21.74 -10.47 -34.18
CA GLY A 147 22.09 -11.57 -33.29
C GLY A 147 22.29 -11.17 -31.83
N LYS A 148 22.22 -9.87 -31.50
CA LYS A 148 22.20 -9.36 -30.13
C LYS A 148 20.79 -8.96 -29.73
N ASN A 149 20.52 -8.99 -28.43
CA ASN A 149 19.24 -8.56 -27.91
C ASN A 149 19.36 -7.19 -27.27
N ASP A 150 18.50 -6.26 -27.65
CA ASP A 150 18.34 -4.99 -26.96
C ASP A 150 17.81 -5.20 -25.53
N ALA A 151 18.35 -4.44 -24.59
CA ALA A 151 17.99 -4.53 -23.18
C ALA A 151 16.82 -3.60 -22.83
N HIS A 152 15.61 -4.16 -22.72
CA HIS A 152 14.43 -3.40 -22.30
C HIS A 152 14.42 -3.11 -20.79
N ARG A 153 15.15 -2.07 -20.36
CA ARG A 153 15.39 -1.72 -18.94
C ARG A 153 14.22 -0.98 -18.25
N ALA A 154 12.97 -1.45 -18.42
CA ALA A 154 11.77 -0.84 -17.85
C ALA A 154 10.63 -1.84 -17.62
N ILE A 155 9.63 -1.47 -16.82
CA ILE A 155 8.37 -2.22 -16.69
C ILE A 155 7.31 -1.57 -17.57
N ASP A 156 6.65 -2.34 -18.44
CA ASP A 156 5.50 -1.85 -19.19
C ASP A 156 4.20 -2.30 -18.53
N TYR A 157 3.32 -1.33 -18.25
CA TYR A 157 1.99 -1.57 -17.68
C TYR A 157 0.89 -1.21 -18.67
N GLY A 158 -0.13 -2.06 -18.81
CA GLY A 158 -1.30 -1.75 -19.64
C GLY A 158 -2.56 -2.48 -19.19
N LYS A 159 -3.74 -2.04 -19.67
CA LYS A 159 -5.00 -2.75 -19.41
C LYS A 159 -4.90 -4.17 -19.97
N SER A 160 -5.19 -5.18 -19.15
CA SER A 160 -5.11 -6.61 -19.53
C SER A 160 -6.14 -7.03 -20.59
N SER A 161 -7.18 -6.22 -20.79
CA SER A 161 -8.14 -6.30 -21.89
C SER A 161 -8.72 -4.91 -22.14
N VAL A 162 -9.15 -4.61 -23.36
CA VAL A 162 -9.82 -3.35 -23.74
C VAL A 162 -11.08 -3.68 -24.55
N ALA A 163 -12.24 -3.20 -24.11
CA ALA A 163 -13.51 -3.42 -24.79
C ALA A 163 -13.63 -2.56 -26.06
N ALA A 164 -14.60 -2.86 -26.92
CA ALA A 164 -14.91 -2.01 -28.06
C ALA A 164 -15.39 -0.63 -27.56
N ASN A 165 -14.82 0.44 -28.11
CA ASN A 165 -15.05 1.85 -27.74
C ASN A 165 -14.60 2.28 -26.33
N GLU A 166 -13.86 1.45 -25.60
CA GLU A 166 -13.22 1.83 -24.33
C GLU A 166 -11.94 2.64 -24.58
N ASP A 167 -11.65 3.66 -23.76
CA ASP A 167 -10.33 4.29 -23.75
C ASP A 167 -9.30 3.34 -23.08
N PRO A 168 -8.25 2.89 -23.80
CA PRO A 168 -7.24 1.99 -23.25
C PRO A 168 -6.34 2.64 -22.18
N SER A 169 -6.36 3.97 -22.05
CA SER A 169 -5.56 4.68 -21.05
C SER A 169 -6.07 4.51 -19.62
N PHE A 170 -5.17 4.74 -18.67
CA PHE A 170 -5.39 4.67 -17.23
C PHE A 170 -4.61 5.81 -16.55
N GLY A 171 -4.96 6.13 -15.30
CA GLY A 171 -4.30 7.17 -14.55
C GLY A 171 -2.89 6.77 -14.09
N VAL A 172 -1.94 7.67 -14.30
CA VAL A 172 -0.55 7.54 -13.88
C VAL A 172 -0.28 8.46 -12.70
N TYR A 173 0.36 7.92 -11.67
CA TYR A 173 0.48 8.53 -10.34
C TYR A 173 1.92 8.50 -9.83
N ALA A 174 2.27 9.49 -9.01
CA ALA A 174 3.57 9.57 -8.36
C ALA A 174 3.76 8.45 -7.33
N ILE A 175 4.79 7.61 -7.53
CA ILE A 175 5.08 6.46 -6.65
C ILE A 175 5.33 6.82 -5.18
N ALA A 176 5.76 8.05 -4.90
CA ALA A 176 6.22 8.51 -3.59
C ALA A 176 6.37 10.04 -3.57
N PRO A 177 6.51 10.67 -2.39
CA PRO A 177 6.78 12.10 -2.32
C PRO A 177 8.09 12.49 -3.00
N GLY A 178 8.06 13.49 -3.88
CA GLY A 178 9.18 13.78 -4.79
C GLY A 178 9.31 15.25 -5.18
N LYS A 179 10.16 15.52 -6.16
CA LYS A 179 10.25 16.75 -6.95
C LYS A 179 10.31 16.38 -8.42
N VAL A 180 9.42 16.93 -9.24
CA VAL A 180 9.45 16.79 -10.69
C VAL A 180 10.66 17.53 -11.25
N ILE A 181 11.54 16.82 -11.94
CA ILE A 181 12.78 17.35 -12.51
C ILE A 181 12.76 17.45 -14.04
N THR A 182 11.94 16.64 -14.73
CA THR A 182 11.66 16.82 -16.16
C THR A 182 10.17 16.66 -16.45
N VAL A 183 9.68 17.45 -17.41
CA VAL A 183 8.42 17.27 -18.14
C VAL A 183 8.75 17.70 -19.57
N GLN A 184 8.85 16.76 -20.49
CA GLN A 184 9.44 16.99 -21.82
C GLN A 184 8.83 16.07 -22.89
N TRP A 185 9.27 16.27 -24.13
CA TRP A 185 9.08 15.32 -25.22
C TRP A 185 10.42 14.66 -25.58
N SER A 186 10.37 13.41 -26.04
CA SER A 186 11.52 12.70 -26.64
C SER A 186 11.02 11.81 -27.77
N ASP A 187 11.81 11.65 -28.83
CA ASP A 187 11.31 10.98 -30.04
C ASP A 187 10.98 9.50 -29.86
N GLY A 188 11.74 8.78 -29.02
CA GLY A 188 11.40 7.42 -28.60
C GLY A 188 10.28 7.40 -27.55
N GLY A 189 10.49 8.12 -26.43
CA GLY A 189 9.68 8.04 -25.22
C GLY A 189 8.40 8.87 -25.19
N GLY A 190 8.12 9.66 -26.23
CA GLY A 190 6.95 10.53 -26.30
C GLY A 190 6.98 11.64 -25.26
N ASN A 191 5.82 11.98 -24.69
CA ASN A 191 5.78 12.81 -23.50
C ASN A 191 6.28 12.01 -22.30
N ASN A 192 7.28 12.55 -21.60
CA ASN A 192 7.83 11.91 -20.42
C ASN A 192 8.11 12.85 -19.25
N VAL A 193 7.90 12.31 -18.05
CA VAL A 193 8.03 13.00 -16.76
C VAL A 193 9.03 12.24 -15.90
N THR A 194 9.99 12.95 -15.28
CA THR A 194 10.89 12.36 -14.27
C THR A 194 10.67 13.03 -12.92
N ILE A 195 10.54 12.22 -11.87
CA ILE A 195 10.39 12.69 -10.48
C ILE A 195 11.55 12.14 -9.65
N GLU A 196 12.34 13.05 -9.05
CA GLU A 196 13.35 12.69 -8.07
C GLU A 196 12.72 12.58 -6.68
N HIS A 197 12.80 11.39 -6.10
CA HIS A 197 12.41 11.10 -4.73
C HIS A 197 13.64 11.15 -3.83
N THR A 198 13.42 11.50 -2.57
CA THR A 198 14.49 11.68 -1.59
C THR A 198 13.96 11.21 -0.25
N ALA A 199 14.45 10.06 0.20
CA ALA A 199 14.04 9.40 1.43
C ALA A 199 14.46 10.22 2.67
N PRO A 200 13.93 9.92 3.87
CA PRO A 200 14.27 10.68 5.09
C PRO A 200 15.76 10.69 5.43
N ASP A 201 16.49 9.63 5.12
CA ASP A 201 17.89 9.39 5.51
C ASP A 201 18.92 10.07 4.60
N GLY A 202 18.68 10.07 3.29
CA GLY A 202 19.68 10.41 2.29
C GLY A 202 19.32 9.87 0.91
N TYR A 203 18.82 8.63 0.85
CA TYR A 203 18.73 7.85 -0.36
C TYR A 203 17.83 8.49 -1.42
N LYS A 204 18.21 8.37 -2.69
CA LYS A 204 17.48 8.95 -3.82
C LYS A 204 17.02 7.90 -4.82
N TYR A 205 15.83 8.14 -5.35
CA TYR A 205 15.26 7.40 -6.49
C TYR A 205 14.88 8.39 -7.57
N ARG A 206 14.83 7.96 -8.82
CA ARG A 206 14.05 8.61 -9.87
C ARG A 206 13.03 7.64 -10.41
N SER A 207 11.77 8.07 -10.46
CA SER A 207 10.77 7.43 -11.30
C SER A 207 10.65 8.21 -12.61
N THR A 208 10.61 7.51 -13.74
CA THR A 208 10.34 8.13 -15.04
C THR A 208 9.15 7.43 -15.69
N TYR A 209 8.25 8.24 -16.24
CA TYR A 209 6.96 7.83 -16.80
C TYR A 209 6.92 8.25 -18.26
N LEU A 210 6.85 7.29 -19.19
CA LEU A 210 6.98 7.51 -20.63
C LEU A 210 5.66 7.24 -21.37
N HIS A 211 5.63 7.63 -22.65
CA HIS A 211 4.52 7.49 -23.60
C HIS A 211 3.22 8.21 -23.23
N LEU A 212 3.24 9.07 -22.21
CA LEU A 212 2.06 9.72 -21.64
C LEU A 212 1.28 10.53 -22.69
N ARG A 213 -0.02 10.71 -22.45
CA ARG A 213 -0.84 11.69 -23.18
C ARG A 213 -0.64 13.08 -22.59
N ASN A 214 -0.44 14.07 -23.46
CA ASN A 214 -0.35 15.49 -23.11
C ASN A 214 -1.28 16.38 -23.97
N GLY A 215 -2.32 15.77 -24.57
CA GLY A 215 -3.36 16.44 -25.34
C GLY A 215 -3.26 16.10 -26.83
N TYR A 216 -4.37 15.68 -27.42
CA TYR A 216 -4.49 15.21 -28.81
C TYR A 216 -3.75 16.09 -29.83
N ASP A 217 -3.99 17.41 -29.84
CA ASP A 217 -3.36 18.31 -30.81
C ASP A 217 -1.86 18.50 -30.55
N HIS A 218 -1.45 18.56 -29.29
CA HIS A 218 -0.03 18.62 -28.91
C HIS A 218 0.70 17.36 -29.38
N ASP A 219 0.19 16.19 -29.02
CA ASP A 219 0.85 14.91 -29.21
C ASP A 219 0.97 14.58 -30.71
N ARG A 220 -0.07 14.87 -31.50
CA ARG A 220 0.02 14.80 -32.98
C ARG A 220 0.99 15.84 -33.54
N ALA A 221 1.02 17.07 -33.01
CA ALA A 221 1.92 18.11 -33.50
C ALA A 221 3.41 17.82 -33.19
N GLN A 222 3.73 17.09 -32.13
CA GLN A 222 5.10 16.60 -31.90
C GLN A 222 5.41 15.35 -32.75
N ALA A 223 4.48 14.40 -32.85
CA ALA A 223 4.66 13.19 -33.66
C ALA A 223 4.95 13.51 -35.14
N LYS A 224 4.31 14.55 -35.70
CA LYS A 224 4.59 15.08 -37.05
C LYS A 224 6.00 15.65 -37.27
N LYS A 225 6.80 15.83 -36.21
CA LYS A 225 8.20 16.29 -36.26
C LYS A 225 9.20 15.17 -35.98
N SER A 226 8.73 13.96 -35.67
CA SER A 226 9.60 12.86 -35.26
C SER A 226 10.53 12.43 -36.41
N PRO A 227 11.81 12.14 -36.14
CA PRO A 227 12.72 11.56 -37.14
C PRO A 227 12.32 10.13 -37.55
N SER A 228 11.40 9.49 -36.84
CA SER A 228 10.85 8.18 -37.23
C SER A 228 9.83 8.35 -38.35
N ALA A 229 10.24 8.05 -39.59
CA ALA A 229 9.42 8.20 -40.80
C ALA A 229 8.01 7.59 -40.65
N LYS A 230 7.91 6.36 -40.13
CA LYS A 230 6.62 5.68 -39.90
C LYS A 230 5.73 6.38 -38.87
N TYR A 231 6.31 6.95 -37.81
CA TYR A 231 5.54 7.66 -36.79
C TYR A 231 5.07 9.03 -37.29
N MET A 232 5.91 9.73 -38.06
CA MET A 232 5.53 10.96 -38.77
C MET A 232 4.45 10.68 -39.84
N ALA A 233 4.54 9.57 -40.58
CA ALA A 233 3.53 9.17 -41.55
C ALA A 233 2.19 8.85 -40.87
N PHE A 234 2.20 8.07 -39.79
CA PHE A 234 1.03 7.81 -38.95
C PHE A 234 0.42 9.09 -38.38
N ALA A 235 1.24 10.03 -37.88
CA ALA A 235 0.77 11.30 -37.34
C ALA A 235 0.09 12.19 -38.39
N ASN A 236 0.44 12.06 -39.68
CA ASN A 236 -0.18 12.78 -40.78
C ASN A 236 -1.41 12.04 -41.37
N ASN A 237 -1.25 10.76 -41.72
CA ASN A 237 -2.15 9.99 -42.58
C ASN A 237 -2.88 8.85 -41.86
N GLY A 238 -2.44 8.50 -40.64
CA GLY A 238 -3.03 7.44 -39.83
C GLY A 238 -4.31 7.86 -39.10
N THR A 239 -4.76 7.02 -38.15
CA THR A 239 -6.04 7.25 -37.46
C THR A 239 -6.06 8.56 -36.67
N SER A 240 -7.18 9.28 -36.76
CA SER A 240 -7.52 10.44 -35.91
C SER A 240 -8.30 10.05 -34.65
N SER A 241 -8.43 8.76 -34.34
CA SER A 241 -9.24 8.28 -33.22
C SER A 241 -8.76 8.79 -31.85
N ASN A 242 -9.70 9.36 -31.09
CA ASN A 242 -9.49 9.75 -29.69
C ASN A 242 -9.18 8.55 -28.77
N LEU A 243 -9.52 7.30 -29.16
CA LEU A 243 -9.13 6.11 -28.39
C LEU A 243 -7.63 5.81 -28.51
N CYS A 244 -7.02 6.23 -29.62
CA CYS A 244 -5.59 6.12 -29.85
C CYS A 244 -4.86 7.32 -29.21
N TRP A 245 -5.14 8.53 -29.70
CA TRP A 245 -4.42 9.76 -29.34
C TRP A 245 -4.91 10.45 -28.07
N GLY A 246 -6.04 10.03 -27.50
CA GLY A 246 -6.70 10.70 -26.39
C GLY A 246 -7.45 11.97 -26.78
N THR A 247 -7.58 12.89 -25.83
CA THR A 247 -8.26 14.19 -26.01
C THR A 247 -7.44 15.34 -25.43
N ASN A 248 -7.72 16.58 -25.86
CA ASN A 248 -7.08 17.79 -25.30
C ASN A 248 -7.35 18.02 -23.80
N SER A 249 -8.22 17.25 -23.15
CA SER A 249 -8.41 17.27 -21.69
C SER A 249 -7.37 16.42 -20.92
N GLN A 250 -6.83 15.39 -21.59
CA GLN A 250 -5.88 14.42 -21.06
C GLN A 250 -4.45 14.97 -21.15
N VAL A 251 -4.20 16.07 -20.41
CA VAL A 251 -2.88 16.70 -20.30
C VAL A 251 -2.12 16.23 -19.05
N ILE A 252 -0.79 16.33 -19.08
CA ILE A 252 0.06 16.21 -17.89
C ILE A 252 -0.28 17.35 -16.92
N LYS A 253 -0.45 17.03 -15.64
CA LYS A 253 -0.92 17.97 -14.60
C LYS A 253 0.19 18.57 -13.75
N VAL A 254 1.39 17.98 -13.77
CA VAL A 254 2.57 18.42 -13.02
C VAL A 254 3.56 19.20 -13.91
N LYS A 255 4.36 20.09 -13.31
CA LYS A 255 5.37 20.90 -13.99
C LYS A 255 6.76 20.68 -13.39
N VAL A 256 7.81 21.03 -14.12
CA VAL A 256 9.18 21.01 -13.58
C VAL A 256 9.27 21.93 -12.35
N ASN A 257 9.90 21.42 -11.29
CA ASN A 257 9.94 21.96 -9.93
C ASN A 257 8.71 21.73 -9.03
N ASP A 258 7.63 21.10 -9.50
CA ASP A 258 6.55 20.71 -8.58
C ASP A 258 7.03 19.65 -7.59
N MET A 259 6.72 19.85 -6.30
CA MET A 259 6.78 18.77 -5.31
C MET A 259 5.47 17.99 -5.35
N VAL A 260 5.54 16.67 -5.37
CA VAL A 260 4.39 15.77 -5.31
C VAL A 260 4.41 14.93 -4.04
N GLN A 261 3.27 14.35 -3.69
CA GLN A 261 3.10 13.28 -2.71
C GLN A 261 2.92 11.92 -3.38
N ALA A 262 2.94 10.85 -2.57
CA ALA A 262 2.52 9.53 -3.00
C ALA A 262 1.07 9.56 -3.49
N GLY A 263 0.83 9.03 -4.70
CA GLY A 263 -0.50 8.93 -5.28
C GLY A 263 -1.06 10.23 -5.86
N ASP A 264 -0.28 11.31 -5.99
CA ASP A 264 -0.67 12.47 -6.79
C ASP A 264 -0.75 12.09 -8.28
N PHE A 265 -1.72 12.65 -9.01
CA PHE A 265 -1.91 12.33 -10.43
C PHE A 265 -0.94 13.11 -11.33
N ILE A 266 -0.21 12.39 -12.19
CA ILE A 266 0.76 12.94 -13.14
C ILE A 266 0.10 13.23 -14.49
N GLY A 267 -0.56 12.22 -15.05
CA GLY A 267 -1.08 12.20 -16.42
C GLY A 267 -1.86 10.92 -16.70
N ASN A 268 -2.31 10.73 -17.94
CA ASN A 268 -2.85 9.43 -18.37
C ASN A 268 -1.77 8.71 -19.19
N SER A 269 -1.76 7.37 -19.11
CA SER A 269 -0.94 6.54 -19.99
C SER A 269 -1.32 6.76 -21.46
N GLY A 270 -0.42 6.36 -22.36
CA GLY A 270 -0.53 6.67 -23.78
C GLY A 270 0.39 5.81 -24.62
N ASN A 271 0.59 6.25 -25.85
CA ASN A 271 1.40 5.56 -26.86
C ASN A 271 2.30 6.55 -27.61
N THR A 272 2.60 7.69 -27.01
CA THR A 272 3.33 8.78 -27.68
C THR A 272 4.81 8.45 -27.87
N GLY A 273 5.43 8.96 -28.93
CA GLY A 273 6.79 8.59 -29.33
C GLY A 273 6.87 7.32 -30.19
N SER A 274 8.00 7.15 -30.88
CA SER A 274 8.23 6.04 -31.81
C SER A 274 8.51 4.70 -31.12
N GLY A 275 8.93 4.71 -29.85
CA GLY A 275 8.97 3.52 -28.99
C GLY A 275 7.57 3.12 -28.48
N GLY A 276 6.63 4.07 -28.44
CA GLY A 276 5.24 3.86 -28.06
C GLY A 276 4.45 3.14 -29.17
N ILE A 277 3.64 3.86 -29.93
CA ILE A 277 2.83 3.26 -31.00
C ILE A 277 3.69 2.69 -32.15
N GLY A 278 4.91 3.19 -32.35
CA GLY A 278 5.75 2.83 -33.51
C GLY A 278 6.12 1.34 -33.63
N VAL A 279 6.02 0.55 -32.55
CA VAL A 279 6.22 -0.91 -32.60
C VAL A 279 5.08 -1.65 -33.32
N ILE A 280 3.85 -1.12 -33.28
CA ILE A 280 2.66 -1.67 -33.96
C ILE A 280 2.33 -1.00 -35.31
N LEU A 281 3.22 -0.13 -35.81
CA LEU A 281 3.09 0.50 -37.13
C LEU A 281 3.88 -0.26 -38.22
N ASN A 282 3.31 -0.28 -39.42
CA ASN A 282 4.00 -0.54 -40.69
C ASN A 282 4.84 0.69 -41.09
N ASP A 283 5.76 0.55 -42.05
CA ASP A 283 6.68 1.64 -42.42
C ASP A 283 6.00 2.82 -43.13
N ASP A 284 4.84 2.60 -43.75
CA ASP A 284 3.97 3.64 -44.31
C ASP A 284 3.15 4.40 -43.25
N GLY A 285 3.26 4.02 -41.97
CA GLY A 285 2.50 4.57 -40.87
C GLY A 285 1.08 4.00 -40.73
N THR A 286 0.71 2.93 -41.42
CA THR A 286 -0.52 2.19 -41.14
C THR A 286 -0.35 1.24 -39.94
N MET A 287 -1.47 0.78 -39.36
CA MET A 287 -1.44 -0.17 -38.24
C MET A 287 -1.16 -1.59 -38.75
N LYS A 288 -0.23 -2.34 -38.11
CA LYS A 288 0.01 -3.77 -38.39
C LYS A 288 -1.25 -4.63 -38.22
N ASN A 289 -2.13 -4.24 -37.31
CA ASN A 289 -3.47 -4.79 -37.13
C ASN A 289 -4.46 -3.63 -36.99
N PRO A 290 -5.42 -3.44 -37.91
CA PRO A 290 -6.38 -2.35 -37.86
C PRO A 290 -7.41 -2.50 -36.73
N ASP A 291 -7.70 -3.73 -36.29
CA ASP A 291 -8.68 -4.04 -35.24
C ASP A 291 -8.12 -3.93 -33.81
N THR A 292 -6.87 -3.46 -33.66
CA THR A 292 -6.24 -3.31 -32.34
C THR A 292 -6.96 -2.25 -31.49
N ARG A 293 -7.39 -2.65 -30.29
CA ARG A 293 -8.14 -1.78 -29.36
C ARG A 293 -7.25 -1.09 -28.34
N SER A 294 -6.05 -1.64 -28.08
CA SER A 294 -5.12 -1.06 -27.12
C SER A 294 -4.30 0.08 -27.73
N PHE A 295 -4.10 0.12 -29.05
CA PHE A 295 -3.24 1.09 -29.75
C PHE A 295 -1.80 1.20 -29.17
N ASN A 296 -1.30 0.13 -28.54
CA ASN A 296 -0.12 0.11 -27.67
C ASN A 296 -0.10 1.23 -26.60
N VAL A 297 -1.27 1.55 -26.03
CA VAL A 297 -1.39 2.49 -24.90
C VAL A 297 -0.98 1.77 -23.62
N HIS A 298 0.17 2.19 -23.09
CA HIS A 298 0.79 1.63 -21.90
C HIS A 298 1.49 2.74 -21.09
N LEU A 299 2.00 2.38 -19.93
CA LEU A 299 3.01 3.15 -19.21
C LEU A 299 4.30 2.35 -19.24
N HIS A 300 5.27 2.81 -20.01
CA HIS A 300 6.66 2.38 -19.86
C HIS A 300 7.25 3.12 -18.66
N TYR A 301 7.66 2.36 -17.65
CA TYR A 301 7.98 2.85 -16.32
C TYR A 301 9.40 2.44 -15.91
N GLU A 302 10.22 3.45 -15.65
CA GLU A 302 11.60 3.29 -15.24
C GLU A 302 11.76 3.64 -13.76
N THR A 303 12.46 2.80 -13.00
CA THR A 303 12.99 3.18 -11.68
C THR A 303 14.51 3.24 -11.76
N ARG A 304 15.10 4.30 -11.21
CA ARG A 304 16.55 4.47 -11.10
C ARG A 304 16.97 4.76 -9.66
N VAL A 305 18.12 4.23 -9.27
CA VAL A 305 18.83 4.60 -8.03
C VAL A 305 20.10 5.37 -8.38
N LEU A 306 20.63 6.12 -7.41
CA LEU A 306 21.91 6.79 -7.53
C LEU A 306 23.04 5.80 -7.19
N ASP A 307 23.95 5.55 -8.12
CA ASP A 307 25.18 4.81 -7.80
C ASP A 307 26.05 5.67 -6.87
N THR A 308 26.52 5.05 -5.79
CA THR A 308 27.29 5.68 -4.72
C THR A 308 28.53 4.86 -4.34
N ARG A 309 28.90 3.90 -5.18
CA ARG A 309 30.10 3.07 -5.01
C ARG A 309 31.37 3.90 -5.22
N SER A 310 32.49 3.46 -4.62
CA SER A 310 33.77 4.14 -4.81
C SER A 310 34.21 4.08 -6.28
N GLY A 311 34.64 5.21 -6.84
CA GLY A 311 35.00 5.36 -8.26
C GLY A 311 33.86 5.77 -9.19
N HIS A 312 32.60 5.73 -8.73
CA HIS A 312 31.43 6.17 -9.47
C HIS A 312 31.13 7.66 -9.21
N SER A 313 30.59 8.38 -10.20
CA SER A 313 30.40 9.84 -10.16
C SER A 313 28.99 10.30 -9.79
N GLY A 314 28.09 9.37 -9.45
CA GLY A 314 26.67 9.65 -9.18
C GLY A 314 25.79 9.36 -10.40
N GLU A 315 26.13 8.33 -11.15
CA GLU A 315 25.36 7.79 -12.26
C GLU A 315 23.99 7.29 -11.77
N TRP A 316 23.00 7.27 -12.67
CA TRP A 316 21.65 6.81 -12.33
C TRP A 316 21.36 5.45 -12.96
N VAL A 317 21.56 4.41 -12.17
CA VAL A 317 21.41 3.01 -12.57
C VAL A 317 19.92 2.65 -12.59
N LEU A 318 19.44 2.12 -13.72
CA LEU A 318 18.11 1.54 -13.87
C LEU A 318 18.02 0.24 -13.06
N VAL A 319 16.89 0.04 -12.38
CA VAL A 319 16.64 -1.10 -11.48
C VAL A 319 15.24 -1.66 -11.64
N ASP A 320 15.09 -2.97 -11.47
CA ASP A 320 13.77 -3.61 -11.40
C ASP A 320 13.10 -3.30 -10.05
N PRO A 321 11.97 -2.56 -10.01
CA PRO A 321 11.29 -2.26 -8.75
C PRO A 321 10.61 -3.49 -8.11
N TYR A 322 10.50 -4.62 -8.83
CA TYR A 322 10.04 -5.89 -8.31
C TYR A 322 11.20 -6.79 -7.85
N GLY A 323 12.45 -6.44 -8.12
CA GLY A 323 13.61 -7.26 -7.77
C GLY A 323 13.76 -8.54 -8.61
N THR A 324 13.12 -8.62 -9.79
CA THR A 324 13.10 -9.81 -10.64
C THR A 324 14.27 -9.85 -11.63
N TYR A 325 14.55 -8.74 -12.32
CA TYR A 325 15.63 -8.54 -13.30
C TYR A 325 15.69 -9.62 -14.39
N ASN A 326 14.64 -9.65 -15.22
CA ASN A 326 14.29 -10.70 -16.21
C ASN A 326 13.54 -11.90 -15.62
N SER A 327 12.38 -12.19 -16.19
CA SER A 327 11.74 -13.50 -16.09
C SER A 327 10.83 -13.72 -17.29
N SER A 328 10.88 -14.93 -17.85
CA SER A 328 9.97 -15.38 -18.92
C SER A 328 8.53 -15.62 -18.46
N SER A 329 8.24 -15.50 -17.15
CA SER A 329 6.89 -15.57 -16.60
C SER A 329 6.53 -14.30 -15.83
N VAL A 330 5.41 -13.67 -16.21
CA VAL A 330 4.83 -12.52 -15.49
C VAL A 330 4.45 -12.87 -14.04
N SER A 331 4.34 -14.15 -13.67
CA SER A 331 4.11 -14.56 -12.28
C SER A 331 5.24 -14.17 -11.33
N CYS A 332 6.46 -13.92 -11.84
CA CYS A 332 7.57 -13.43 -11.01
C CYS A 332 7.42 -11.97 -10.59
N TYR A 333 6.62 -11.20 -11.32
CA TYR A 333 6.28 -9.82 -10.99
C TYR A 333 5.04 -9.69 -10.09
N ASP A 334 4.39 -10.80 -9.74
CA ASP A 334 3.44 -10.80 -8.62
C ASP A 334 4.18 -10.46 -7.33
N LEU A 335 3.65 -9.53 -6.52
CA LEU A 335 4.26 -9.08 -5.27
C LEU A 335 4.39 -10.24 -4.27
N GLU A 336 3.51 -11.24 -4.37
CA GLU A 336 3.50 -12.43 -3.52
C GLU A 336 4.60 -13.46 -3.90
N ALA A 337 5.24 -13.35 -5.07
CA ALA A 337 6.33 -14.25 -5.49
C ALA A 337 7.65 -14.02 -4.71
N ASN A 338 8.59 -14.98 -4.76
CA ASN A 338 9.92 -14.86 -4.16
C ASN A 338 10.95 -14.47 -5.24
N THR A 339 11.69 -13.38 -5.02
CA THR A 339 12.62 -12.78 -5.99
C THR A 339 14.07 -12.78 -5.50
N PRO A 340 15.08 -12.78 -6.41
CA PRO A 340 16.49 -12.73 -6.03
C PRO A 340 16.89 -11.46 -5.28
N TYR A 341 16.29 -10.31 -5.62
CA TYR A 341 16.57 -9.01 -5.01
C TYR A 341 15.35 -8.47 -4.24
N ALA A 342 15.59 -7.49 -3.36
CA ALA A 342 14.54 -6.87 -2.57
C ALA A 342 13.59 -6.02 -3.44
N ARG A 343 12.30 -6.06 -3.10
CA ARG A 343 11.28 -5.28 -3.81
C ARG A 343 11.29 -3.82 -3.38
N LEU A 344 11.08 -2.92 -4.33
CA LEU A 344 10.83 -1.51 -4.09
C LEU A 344 9.35 -1.21 -3.82
N PHE A 345 8.43 -2.02 -4.33
CA PHE A 345 6.99 -1.93 -4.05
C PHE A 345 6.51 -2.93 -2.99
N ALA A 346 5.50 -2.54 -2.20
CA ALA A 346 4.81 -3.41 -1.24
C ALA A 346 3.30 -3.53 -1.55
N PRO A 347 2.66 -4.68 -1.25
CA PRO A 347 1.23 -4.93 -1.54
C PRO A 347 0.24 -4.29 -0.54
N PHE A 348 0.73 -3.55 0.45
CA PHE A 348 -0.10 -2.78 1.37
C PHE A 348 0.57 -1.44 1.70
N TYR A 349 -0.16 -0.54 2.35
CA TYR A 349 0.34 0.74 2.85
C TYR A 349 0.94 0.56 4.26
N PRO A 350 1.84 1.45 4.74
CA PRO A 350 2.41 1.34 6.09
C PRO A 350 1.34 1.34 7.17
N SER A 351 0.19 2.00 6.95
CA SER A 351 -1.03 1.79 7.73
C SER A 351 -2.03 0.99 6.90
N PHE A 352 -2.60 -0.05 7.48
CA PHE A 352 -3.33 -1.09 6.75
C PHE A 352 -4.43 -1.74 7.58
N HIS A 353 -5.38 -2.39 6.90
CA HIS A 353 -6.40 -3.29 7.44
C HIS A 353 -6.73 -4.34 6.38
N ASN A 354 -7.31 -5.47 6.78
CA ASN A 354 -7.69 -6.57 5.89
C ASN A 354 -6.54 -7.13 5.02
N VAL A 355 -5.28 -7.03 5.50
CA VAL A 355 -4.11 -7.61 4.84
C VAL A 355 -3.85 -9.00 5.42
N PRO A 356 -3.67 -10.07 4.61
CA PRO A 356 -3.27 -11.38 5.12
C PRO A 356 -1.99 -11.32 5.98
N LEU A 357 -1.98 -12.05 7.10
CA LEU A 357 -0.90 -11.99 8.09
C LEU A 357 0.44 -12.49 7.54
N ASP A 358 0.41 -13.50 6.67
CA ASP A 358 1.57 -14.03 5.96
C ASP A 358 2.20 -12.97 5.03
N ILE A 359 1.38 -12.16 4.35
CA ILE A 359 1.84 -11.00 3.57
C ILE A 359 2.46 -9.93 4.47
N VAL A 360 1.89 -9.65 5.65
CA VAL A 360 2.50 -8.73 6.63
C VAL A 360 3.84 -9.26 7.17
N ASN A 361 3.95 -10.57 7.42
CA ASN A 361 5.20 -11.21 7.83
C ASN A 361 6.24 -11.18 6.70
N LYS A 362 5.85 -11.48 5.45
CA LYS A 362 6.73 -11.49 4.29
C LYS A 362 7.31 -10.11 3.96
N PHE A 363 6.52 -9.04 4.11
CA PHE A 363 6.95 -7.66 3.91
C PHE A 363 7.40 -6.96 5.20
N TRP A 364 7.65 -7.71 6.28
CA TRP A 364 8.09 -7.16 7.56
C TRP A 364 9.37 -6.32 7.46
N SER A 365 10.34 -6.83 6.70
CA SER A 365 11.63 -6.17 6.44
C SER A 365 11.51 -4.92 5.58
N TYR A 366 10.44 -4.76 4.79
CA TYR A 366 10.22 -3.62 3.91
C TYR A 366 10.08 -2.32 4.72
N TYR A 367 9.14 -2.27 5.67
CA TYR A 367 8.95 -1.07 6.50
C TYR A 367 10.00 -0.94 7.60
N THR A 368 10.41 -2.05 8.22
CA THR A 368 11.42 -1.99 9.30
C THR A 368 12.81 -1.62 8.78
N GLY A 369 13.14 -1.98 7.53
CA GLY A 369 14.35 -1.55 6.83
C GLY A 369 14.42 -0.04 6.54
N MET A 370 13.28 0.67 6.54
CA MET A 370 13.18 2.14 6.45
C MET A 370 13.33 2.85 7.80
N GLY A 371 13.62 2.11 8.88
CA GLY A 371 13.61 2.64 10.25
C GLY A 371 12.21 2.93 10.80
N MET A 372 11.16 2.32 10.24
CA MET A 372 9.81 2.38 10.79
C MET A 372 9.60 1.26 11.83
N ALA A 373 8.83 1.52 12.88
CA ALA A 373 8.40 0.50 13.84
C ALA A 373 6.87 0.36 13.82
N LEU A 374 6.37 -0.81 14.20
CA LEU A 374 4.92 -1.06 14.26
C LEU A 374 4.31 -0.30 15.45
N GLN A 375 3.59 0.79 15.19
CA GLN A 375 2.83 1.56 16.20
C GLN A 375 1.75 0.67 16.82
N THR A 376 0.94 0.01 16.00
CA THR A 376 -0.21 -0.79 16.45
C THR A 376 -0.51 -1.95 15.50
N VAL A 377 -1.14 -3.00 16.03
CA VAL A 377 -1.56 -4.22 15.34
C VAL A 377 -2.74 -4.91 16.02
N SER A 378 -3.74 -5.31 15.25
CA SER A 378 -4.67 -6.39 15.54
C SER A 378 -4.48 -7.50 14.51
N VAL A 379 -4.76 -8.73 14.91
CA VAL A 379 -4.74 -9.90 14.01
C VAL A 379 -5.88 -10.78 14.43
N ASP A 380 -6.76 -11.08 13.48
CA ASP A 380 -8.07 -11.66 13.69
C ASP A 380 -8.34 -12.70 12.59
N LYS A 381 -9.22 -13.66 12.85
CA LYS A 381 -9.41 -14.83 11.98
C LYS A 381 -10.68 -14.71 11.14
N ASN A 382 -10.58 -14.86 9.82
CA ASN A 382 -11.72 -14.93 8.91
C ASN A 382 -11.70 -16.25 8.12
N GLY A 383 -12.70 -17.11 8.32
CA GLY A 383 -12.77 -18.42 7.66
C GLY A 383 -11.59 -19.34 8.03
N GLY A 384 -10.71 -19.62 7.07
CA GLY A 384 -9.45 -20.35 7.32
C GLY A 384 -8.33 -19.45 7.84
N ASP A 385 -8.33 -18.19 7.41
CA ASP A 385 -7.15 -17.35 7.26
C ASP A 385 -7.04 -16.27 8.35
N LEU A 386 -5.85 -15.68 8.48
CA LEU A 386 -5.57 -14.62 9.46
C LEU A 386 -5.35 -13.28 8.74
N TYR A 387 -6.11 -12.27 9.15
CA TYR A 387 -6.02 -10.91 8.62
C TYR A 387 -5.52 -9.97 9.70
N ALA A 388 -4.72 -8.99 9.28
CA ALA A 388 -4.11 -8.01 10.15
C ALA A 388 -4.56 -6.59 9.80
N ALA A 389 -4.68 -5.76 10.84
CA ALA A 389 -4.78 -4.32 10.74
C ALA A 389 -3.72 -3.68 11.62
N GLY A 390 -3.07 -2.61 11.16
CA GLY A 390 -1.93 -2.03 11.88
C GLY A 390 -1.36 -0.78 11.25
N SER A 391 -0.26 -0.29 11.82
CA SER A 391 0.46 0.88 11.30
C SER A 391 1.94 0.86 11.66
N PHE A 392 2.81 0.80 10.64
CA PHE A 392 4.22 1.13 10.75
C PHE A 392 4.42 2.64 10.69
N GLN A 393 5.27 3.20 11.57
CA GLN A 393 5.53 4.64 11.67
C GLN A 393 7.00 4.93 11.98
N TRP A 394 7.50 6.06 11.45
CA TRP A 394 8.77 6.66 11.86
C TRP A 394 8.66 7.35 13.23
N GLY A 395 9.81 7.68 13.83
CA GLY A 395 9.88 8.45 15.09
C GLY A 395 9.60 7.64 16.36
N LEU A 396 9.26 6.35 16.22
CA LEU A 396 9.13 5.41 17.33
C LEU A 396 10.48 4.86 17.77
N THR A 397 10.49 4.21 18.94
CA THR A 397 11.69 3.57 19.50
C THR A 397 12.13 2.38 18.66
N GLY A 398 13.39 2.41 18.18
CA GLY A 398 13.98 1.32 17.38
C GLY A 398 14.25 0.01 18.14
N ALA A 399 14.06 -0.02 19.46
CA ALA A 399 14.21 -1.20 20.30
C ALA A 399 12.83 -1.75 20.72
N TRP A 400 12.30 -2.68 19.94
CA TRP A 400 10.96 -3.27 20.09
C TRP A 400 10.91 -4.71 19.58
N TYR A 401 9.90 -5.46 20.02
CA TYR A 401 9.54 -6.78 19.49
C TYR A 401 8.04 -6.82 19.19
N ALA A 402 7.58 -7.68 18.28
CA ALA A 402 6.15 -7.88 18.06
C ALA A 402 5.85 -9.34 17.69
N ARG A 403 4.81 -9.93 18.27
CA ARG A 403 4.41 -11.33 18.06
C ARG A 403 2.91 -11.42 17.92
N PHE A 404 2.45 -12.28 17.01
CA PHE A 404 1.06 -12.29 16.55
C PHE A 404 0.38 -13.63 16.81
N TYR A 405 -0.92 -13.60 17.05
CA TYR A 405 -1.80 -14.76 17.14
C TYR A 405 -1.27 -15.89 18.05
N MET A 406 -0.61 -15.51 19.16
CA MET A 406 0.02 -16.44 20.10
C MET A 406 -1.03 -17.12 20.99
N THR A 407 -0.80 -18.37 21.40
CA THR A 407 -1.52 -18.93 22.55
C THR A 407 -1.11 -18.23 23.85
N GLY A 408 -1.87 -18.40 24.93
CA GLY A 408 -1.51 -17.85 26.25
C GLY A 408 -0.15 -18.36 26.77
N SER A 409 0.19 -19.63 26.57
CA SER A 409 1.50 -20.18 27.00
C SER A 409 2.65 -19.67 26.13
N THR A 410 2.43 -19.52 24.82
CA THR A 410 3.39 -18.86 23.92
C THR A 410 3.63 -17.41 24.34
N TYR A 411 2.57 -16.64 24.62
CA TYR A 411 2.71 -15.26 25.09
C TYR A 411 3.48 -15.17 26.42
N GLN A 412 3.18 -16.00 27.41
CA GLN A 412 3.91 -16.04 28.68
C GLN A 412 5.41 -16.29 28.50
N SER A 413 5.79 -17.17 27.55
CA SER A 413 7.20 -17.46 27.23
C SER A 413 7.94 -16.22 26.67
N TYR A 414 7.33 -15.50 25.74
CA TYR A 414 7.90 -14.26 25.20
C TYR A 414 7.88 -13.12 26.21
N PHE A 415 6.83 -13.00 27.02
CA PHE A 415 6.79 -12.03 28.10
C PHE A 415 7.96 -12.23 29.08
N ASN A 416 8.23 -13.47 29.51
CA ASN A 416 9.36 -13.79 30.39
C ASN A 416 10.71 -13.46 29.73
N THR A 417 10.87 -13.86 28.46
CA THR A 417 12.08 -13.64 27.66
C THR A 417 12.40 -12.16 27.46
N TYR A 418 11.40 -11.35 27.11
CA TYR A 418 11.61 -9.91 26.87
C TYR A 418 11.69 -9.12 28.19
N SER A 419 11.01 -9.57 29.25
CA SER A 419 11.12 -8.95 30.58
C SER A 419 12.53 -9.09 31.16
N SER A 420 13.18 -10.26 31.02
CA SER A 420 14.58 -10.43 31.46
C SER A 420 15.57 -9.57 30.66
N GLN A 421 15.22 -9.25 29.40
CA GLN A 421 15.94 -8.30 28.56
C GLN A 421 15.58 -6.82 28.84
N GLY A 422 14.68 -6.52 29.77
CA GLY A 422 14.27 -5.16 30.13
C GLY A 422 13.31 -4.49 29.14
N PHE A 423 12.38 -5.25 28.57
CA PHE A 423 11.28 -4.77 27.71
C PHE A 423 9.93 -5.03 28.39
N ARG A 424 8.91 -4.24 28.01
CA ARG A 424 7.50 -4.40 28.42
C ARG A 424 6.57 -4.48 27.20
N PRO A 425 5.41 -5.15 27.29
CA PRO A 425 4.33 -4.91 26.34
C PRO A 425 3.92 -3.42 26.39
N ARG A 426 3.83 -2.76 25.24
CA ARG A 426 3.21 -1.43 25.09
C ARG A 426 1.91 -1.45 24.30
N GLN A 427 1.63 -2.55 23.58
CA GLN A 427 0.32 -2.82 23.03
C GLN A 427 -0.03 -4.30 23.18
N ILE A 428 -1.28 -4.57 23.53
CA ILE A 428 -1.93 -5.89 23.52
C ILE A 428 -3.22 -5.77 22.70
N SER A 429 -3.42 -6.67 21.76
CA SER A 429 -4.72 -7.01 21.18
C SER A 429 -4.99 -8.49 21.45
N VAL A 430 -6.27 -8.84 21.65
CA VAL A 430 -6.72 -10.21 21.90
C VAL A 430 -7.90 -10.52 20.97
N THR A 431 -7.76 -11.58 20.19
CA THR A 431 -8.78 -12.16 19.31
C THR A 431 -9.14 -13.56 19.81
N LYS A 432 -10.12 -14.22 19.18
CA LYS A 432 -10.45 -15.63 19.47
C LYS A 432 -10.03 -16.56 18.33
N ASP A 433 -9.67 -17.80 18.66
CA ASP A 433 -9.62 -18.87 17.66
C ASP A 433 -11.02 -19.44 17.35
N GLY A 434 -11.12 -20.29 16.33
CA GLY A 434 -12.37 -20.95 15.93
C GLY A 434 -12.97 -21.93 16.96
N SER A 435 -12.39 -22.00 18.17
CA SER A 435 -12.90 -22.75 19.33
C SER A 435 -13.08 -21.84 20.55
N GLY A 436 -13.03 -20.51 20.38
CA GLY A 436 -13.25 -19.52 21.43
C GLY A 436 -12.06 -19.27 22.37
N ASN A 437 -10.90 -19.89 22.14
CA ASN A 437 -9.72 -19.68 22.98
C ASN A 437 -9.00 -18.37 22.58
N PRO A 438 -8.46 -17.61 23.53
CA PRO A 438 -7.82 -16.33 23.24
C PRO A 438 -6.54 -16.52 22.41
N ARG A 439 -6.25 -15.53 21.57
CA ARG A 439 -4.99 -15.37 20.84
C ARG A 439 -4.46 -13.95 20.99
N PHE A 440 -3.18 -13.84 21.34
CA PHE A 440 -2.54 -12.59 21.71
C PHE A 440 -1.68 -12.04 20.57
N SER A 441 -1.90 -10.78 20.22
CA SER A 441 -1.07 -10.02 19.28
C SER A 441 -0.50 -8.82 20.04
N VAL A 442 0.81 -8.82 20.26
CA VAL A 442 1.48 -7.99 21.26
C VAL A 442 2.69 -7.30 20.66
N ILE A 443 2.88 -6.03 21.02
CA ILE A 443 4.06 -5.23 20.70
C ILE A 443 4.74 -4.84 22.01
N TRP A 444 6.02 -5.18 22.14
CA TRP A 444 6.89 -4.80 23.25
C TRP A 444 7.81 -3.65 22.87
N GLU A 445 8.15 -2.81 23.83
CA GLU A 445 9.20 -1.79 23.74
C GLU A 445 10.23 -1.99 24.85
N LYS A 446 11.44 -1.45 24.67
CA LYS A 446 12.40 -1.32 25.77
C LYS A 446 11.79 -0.44 26.88
N ASN A 447 11.92 -0.84 28.15
CA ASN A 447 11.51 -0.01 29.27
C ASN A 447 12.20 1.38 29.18
N PRO A 448 11.47 2.50 29.27
CA PRO A 448 12.09 3.82 29.40
C PRO A 448 13.00 3.90 30.63
N ALA A 449 13.94 4.84 30.63
CA ALA A 449 14.94 4.95 31.71
C ALA A 449 14.27 5.26 33.06
N GLY A 450 14.47 4.39 34.06
CA GLY A 450 13.83 4.45 35.37
C GLY A 450 12.45 3.78 35.44
N GLU A 451 11.91 3.30 34.33
CA GLU A 451 10.65 2.56 34.31
C GLU A 451 10.81 1.06 34.56
N THR A 452 9.80 0.47 35.16
CA THR A 452 9.65 -0.95 35.48
C THR A 452 8.19 -1.35 35.30
N ALA A 453 7.96 -2.43 34.57
CA ALA A 453 6.62 -2.93 34.27
C ALA A 453 6.33 -4.26 35.00
N GLN A 454 5.05 -4.55 35.15
CA GLN A 454 4.49 -5.85 35.48
C GLN A 454 3.27 -6.07 34.58
N SER A 455 3.16 -7.26 33.97
CA SER A 455 2.05 -7.58 33.07
C SER A 455 1.44 -8.92 33.43
N PHE A 456 0.15 -9.05 33.14
CA PHE A 456 -0.67 -10.23 33.44
C PHE A 456 -1.56 -10.52 32.22
N HIS A 457 -1.96 -11.77 32.06
CA HIS A 457 -2.97 -12.21 31.09
C HIS A 457 -3.71 -13.43 31.64
N ASN A 458 -4.82 -13.83 31.00
CA ASN A 458 -5.71 -14.90 31.47
C ASN A 458 -6.11 -14.73 32.96
N THR A 459 -6.17 -13.47 33.39
CA THR A 459 -6.42 -13.08 34.77
C THR A 459 -7.91 -12.76 34.89
N ASP A 460 -8.66 -13.51 35.68
CA ASP A 460 -10.09 -13.24 35.86
C ASP A 460 -10.34 -12.00 36.74
N ASP A 461 -11.60 -11.58 36.85
CA ASP A 461 -11.98 -10.40 37.64
C ASP A 461 -11.44 -10.43 39.07
N ALA A 462 -11.47 -11.59 39.75
CA ALA A 462 -11.01 -11.72 41.14
C ALA A 462 -9.49 -11.62 41.27
N ALA A 463 -8.73 -12.25 40.36
CA ALA A 463 -7.28 -12.12 40.30
C ALA A 463 -6.84 -10.71 39.85
N PHE A 464 -7.62 -10.06 38.97
CA PHE A 464 -7.36 -8.69 38.51
C PHE A 464 -7.59 -7.68 39.63
N ASP A 465 -8.61 -7.89 40.46
CA ASP A 465 -8.85 -7.14 41.70
C ASP A 465 -7.64 -7.17 42.66
N VAL A 466 -7.00 -8.33 42.81
CA VAL A 466 -5.78 -8.50 43.61
C VAL A 466 -4.59 -7.77 42.97
N ALA A 467 -4.43 -7.86 41.64
CA ALA A 467 -3.41 -7.09 40.91
C ALA A 467 -3.63 -5.58 41.06
N TRP A 468 -4.86 -5.10 40.94
CA TRP A 468 -5.24 -3.69 41.12
C TRP A 468 -4.93 -3.19 42.54
N LYS A 469 -5.30 -3.97 43.57
CA LYS A 469 -4.98 -3.67 44.98
C LYS A 469 -3.46 -3.57 45.20
N ASN A 470 -2.66 -4.49 44.64
CA ASN A 470 -1.20 -4.48 44.73
C ASN A 470 -0.56 -3.29 43.98
N TYR A 471 -0.84 -3.15 42.69
CA TYR A 471 -0.13 -2.20 41.83
C TYR A 471 -0.71 -0.79 41.91
N VAL A 472 -2.01 -0.62 41.77
CA VAL A 472 -2.65 0.71 41.73
C VAL A 472 -2.87 1.26 43.13
N VAL A 473 -3.48 0.48 44.02
CA VAL A 473 -3.85 0.98 45.36
C VAL A 473 -2.64 1.07 46.29
N THR A 474 -1.84 0.02 46.40
CA THR A 474 -0.66 0.01 47.29
C THR A 474 0.55 0.70 46.64
N LYS A 475 1.04 0.22 45.49
CA LYS A 475 2.28 0.73 44.87
C LYS A 475 2.13 2.06 44.11
N LYS A 476 0.90 2.55 43.89
CA LYS A 476 0.58 3.77 43.12
C LYS A 476 1.05 3.75 41.65
N TRP A 477 1.16 2.55 41.08
CA TRP A 477 1.49 2.32 39.67
C TRP A 477 0.27 2.62 38.77
N HIS A 478 0.52 2.85 37.48
CA HIS A 478 -0.50 3.18 36.49
C HIS A 478 -0.72 2.02 35.51
N VAL A 479 -1.96 1.86 35.04
CA VAL A 479 -2.25 0.99 33.89
C VAL A 479 -1.82 1.71 32.61
N GLN A 480 -0.98 1.05 31.81
CA GLN A 480 -0.47 1.56 30.54
C GLN A 480 -1.22 0.98 29.35
N GLU A 481 -1.61 -0.29 29.44
CA GLU A 481 -2.33 -1.06 28.42
C GLU A 481 -3.25 -2.06 29.13
N HIS A 482 -4.44 -2.30 28.57
CA HIS A 482 -5.46 -3.23 29.05
C HIS A 482 -6.33 -3.71 27.89
N ALA A 483 -6.68 -5.00 27.93
CA ALA A 483 -7.67 -5.63 27.08
C ALA A 483 -8.46 -6.65 27.92
N ASP A 484 -9.80 -6.55 27.92
CA ASP A 484 -10.70 -7.57 28.45
C ASP A 484 -11.36 -8.38 27.32
N TYR A 485 -11.50 -9.70 27.57
CA TYR A 485 -12.00 -10.66 26.60
C TYR A 485 -12.72 -11.83 27.30
N THR A 486 -13.77 -12.35 26.66
CA THR A 486 -14.61 -13.42 27.21
C THR A 486 -14.21 -14.78 26.65
N VAL A 487 -14.03 -15.77 27.54
CA VAL A 487 -13.82 -17.19 27.21
C VAL A 487 -14.89 -18.00 27.95
N ASN A 488 -15.70 -18.77 27.22
CA ASN A 488 -16.80 -19.58 27.77
C ASN A 488 -17.73 -18.80 28.74
N GLY A 489 -18.07 -17.55 28.38
CA GLY A 489 -18.93 -16.66 29.18
C GLY A 489 -18.25 -15.98 30.38
N LYS A 490 -17.00 -16.33 30.71
CA LYS A 490 -16.22 -15.70 31.78
C LYS A 490 -15.25 -14.66 31.21
N ARG A 491 -15.21 -13.47 31.79
CA ARG A 491 -14.25 -12.42 31.43
C ARG A 491 -12.86 -12.71 31.99
N TYR A 492 -11.86 -12.42 31.18
CA TYR A 492 -10.45 -12.40 31.52
C TYR A 492 -9.82 -11.08 31.06
N HIS A 493 -8.71 -10.73 31.69
CA HIS A 493 -7.94 -9.51 31.47
C HIS A 493 -6.52 -9.85 31.02
N ALA A 494 -6.00 -9.03 30.11
CA ALA A 494 -4.58 -8.83 29.90
C ALA A 494 -4.25 -7.35 30.15
N ALA A 495 -3.20 -7.06 30.92
CA ALA A 495 -2.90 -5.70 31.36
C ALA A 495 -1.40 -5.46 31.59
N VAL A 496 -0.99 -4.19 31.55
CA VAL A 496 0.37 -3.74 31.86
C VAL A 496 0.29 -2.63 32.91
N PHE A 497 0.90 -2.87 34.07
CA PHE A 497 1.07 -1.90 35.15
C PHE A 497 2.52 -1.42 35.17
N VAL A 498 2.75 -0.12 35.33
CA VAL A 498 4.09 0.49 35.32
C VAL A 498 4.29 1.42 36.51
N ASN A 499 5.51 1.46 37.05
CA ASN A 499 5.87 2.47 38.04
C ASN A 499 5.68 3.88 37.44
N LYS A 500 5.22 4.81 38.28
CA LYS A 500 4.73 6.12 37.87
C LYS A 500 5.89 7.09 37.61
N PRO A 501 6.18 7.51 36.35
CA PRO A 501 7.39 8.28 36.06
C PRO A 501 7.13 9.79 35.91
N SER A 502 6.03 10.20 35.26
CA SER A 502 5.87 11.61 34.82
C SER A 502 4.43 12.09 34.55
N ASP A 503 3.39 11.35 34.92
CA ASP A 503 2.00 11.74 34.61
C ASP A 503 0.99 11.70 35.78
N ASN A 504 -0.05 12.53 35.66
CA ASN A 504 -1.00 12.88 36.73
C ASN A 504 -2.18 11.90 36.90
N GLY A 505 -1.99 10.62 36.60
CA GLY A 505 -2.98 9.57 36.83
C GLY A 505 -3.42 8.83 35.57
N PHE A 506 -4.51 8.06 35.70
CA PHE A 506 -5.17 7.37 34.60
C PHE A 506 -6.63 7.06 34.99
N TYR A 507 -7.46 6.77 33.99
CA TYR A 507 -8.70 6.00 34.19
C TYR A 507 -8.60 4.68 33.44
N LEU A 508 -9.16 3.63 34.03
CA LEU A 508 -9.45 2.36 33.37
C LEU A 508 -10.96 2.10 33.53
N TYR A 509 -11.64 1.84 32.44
CA TYR A 509 -13.01 1.35 32.41
C TYR A 509 -13.12 0.18 31.43
N TYR A 510 -13.95 -0.82 31.74
CA TYR A 510 -14.09 -2.04 30.94
C TYR A 510 -15.48 -2.67 31.14
N GLY A 511 -15.90 -3.55 30.23
CA GLY A 511 -17.24 -4.16 30.24
C GLY A 511 -18.41 -3.21 30.00
N MET A 512 -18.19 -1.95 29.60
CA MET A 512 -19.24 -0.96 29.37
C MET A 512 -20.06 -1.29 28.12
N ASN A 513 -21.33 -0.89 28.06
CA ASN A 513 -22.05 -0.83 26.79
C ASN A 513 -21.64 0.45 26.00
N ALA A 514 -22.00 0.51 24.72
CA ALA A 514 -21.63 1.62 23.84
C ALA A 514 -22.13 3.00 24.32
N ALA A 515 -23.29 3.09 24.95
CA ALA A 515 -23.85 4.35 25.44
C ALA A 515 -23.10 4.86 26.68
N ASP A 516 -22.86 3.98 27.67
CA ASP A 516 -22.10 4.33 28.87
C ASP A 516 -20.64 4.68 28.54
N PHE A 517 -20.02 3.95 27.61
CA PHE A 517 -18.69 4.28 27.11
C PHE A 517 -18.68 5.63 26.37
N GLY A 518 -19.68 5.92 25.53
CA GLY A 518 -19.83 7.22 24.87
C GLY A 518 -20.00 8.38 25.85
N ASN A 519 -20.81 8.18 26.90
CA ASN A 519 -20.98 9.15 27.99
C ASN A 519 -19.64 9.41 28.72
N LYS A 520 -18.92 8.35 29.10
CA LYS A 520 -17.61 8.48 29.75
C LYS A 520 -16.52 9.04 28.85
N PHE A 521 -16.56 8.75 27.54
CA PHE A 521 -15.67 9.36 26.58
C PHE A 521 -15.87 10.88 26.53
N ASN A 522 -17.13 11.33 26.42
CA ASN A 522 -17.48 12.76 26.39
C ASN A 522 -17.09 13.49 27.69
N GLU A 523 -17.30 12.86 28.85
CA GLU A 523 -16.87 13.36 30.17
C GLU A 523 -15.35 13.59 30.23
N LEU A 524 -14.56 12.61 29.76
CA LEU A 524 -13.11 12.58 29.89
C LEU A 524 -12.38 13.38 28.80
N TYR A 525 -12.93 13.48 27.58
CA TYR A 525 -12.28 14.05 26.39
C TYR A 525 -11.71 15.48 26.57
N LYS A 526 -12.26 16.26 27.51
CA LYS A 526 -11.77 17.61 27.85
C LYS A 526 -10.33 17.62 28.38
N SER A 527 -9.98 16.67 29.25
CA SER A 527 -8.71 16.68 30.01
C SER A 527 -7.91 15.38 29.89
N TRP A 528 -8.47 14.35 29.25
CA TRP A 528 -7.87 13.02 29.13
C TRP A 528 -7.89 12.52 27.69
N GLU A 529 -6.83 11.80 27.32
CA GLU A 529 -6.70 11.10 26.05
C GLU A 529 -6.82 9.60 26.23
N LEU A 530 -7.68 8.97 25.43
CA LEU A 530 -7.77 7.52 25.31
C LEU A 530 -6.48 7.03 24.63
N LYS A 531 -5.75 6.11 25.26
CA LYS A 531 -4.49 5.54 24.75
C LYS A 531 -4.61 4.08 24.35
N SER A 532 -5.56 3.37 24.93
CA SER A 532 -5.98 2.05 24.47
C SER A 532 -7.49 1.94 24.49
N ILE A 533 -8.01 1.14 23.57
CA ILE A 533 -9.40 0.72 23.45
C ILE A 533 -9.40 -0.79 23.19
N CYS A 534 -10.39 -1.48 23.75
CA CYS A 534 -10.66 -2.89 23.53
C CYS A 534 -12.18 -3.08 23.41
N VAL A 535 -12.61 -3.97 22.50
CA VAL A 535 -14.01 -4.30 22.28
C VAL A 535 -14.16 -5.81 22.20
N ASP A 536 -15.03 -6.37 23.03
CA ASP A 536 -15.37 -7.80 23.08
C ASP A 536 -16.88 -7.97 23.22
N ASN A 537 -17.51 -8.73 22.31
CA ASN A 537 -18.95 -9.04 22.34
C ASN A 537 -19.87 -7.80 22.54
N GLY A 538 -19.52 -6.67 21.91
CA GLY A 538 -20.26 -5.40 22.04
C GLY A 538 -20.07 -4.66 23.38
N LYS A 539 -19.16 -5.14 24.24
CA LYS A 539 -18.65 -4.41 25.40
C LYS A 539 -17.39 -3.63 25.02
N VAL A 540 -17.22 -2.46 25.61
CA VAL A 540 -16.08 -1.56 25.35
C VAL A 540 -15.30 -1.33 26.64
N GLY A 541 -13.97 -1.39 26.53
CA GLY A 541 -13.01 -1.00 27.56
C GLY A 541 -11.96 -0.03 27.01
N GLY A 542 -11.27 0.66 27.91
CA GLY A 542 -10.29 1.67 27.54
C GLY A 542 -9.45 2.20 28.68
N VAL A 543 -8.25 2.68 28.33
CA VAL A 543 -7.29 3.31 29.23
C VAL A 543 -7.11 4.77 28.82
N TRP A 544 -7.40 5.69 29.73
CA TRP A 544 -7.20 7.12 29.54
C TRP A 544 -5.99 7.62 30.34
N ARG A 545 -5.21 8.52 29.75
CA ARG A 545 -4.07 9.20 30.38
C ARG A 545 -4.25 10.73 30.24
N PRO A 546 -3.52 11.59 30.98
CA PRO A 546 -3.70 13.03 30.91
C PRO A 546 -3.46 13.54 29.48
N LYS A 547 -4.35 14.40 28.97
CA LYS A 547 -4.34 14.85 27.57
C LYS A 547 -3.10 15.72 27.28
N GLN A 548 -2.25 15.25 26.38
CA GLN A 548 -1.10 15.97 25.85
C GLN A 548 -1.46 16.65 24.52
N ASN A 549 -2.31 16.03 23.70
CA ASN A 549 -2.68 16.52 22.38
C ASN A 549 -4.17 16.31 22.07
N ASN A 550 -4.66 16.94 21.00
CA ASN A 550 -5.93 16.53 20.42
C ASN A 550 -5.79 15.17 19.74
N TYR A 551 -6.84 14.37 19.85
CA TYR A 551 -6.93 13.00 19.39
C TYR A 551 -8.37 12.71 18.94
N ALA A 552 -8.56 11.65 18.18
CA ALA A 552 -9.87 11.13 17.80
C ALA A 552 -9.94 9.65 18.17
N ALA A 553 -11.10 9.14 18.56
CA ALA A 553 -11.32 7.72 18.78
C ALA A 553 -12.73 7.31 18.38
N TYR A 554 -12.86 6.14 17.76
CA TYR A 554 -14.11 5.59 17.24
C TYR A 554 -14.11 4.07 17.38
N PHE A 555 -15.29 3.47 17.47
CA PHE A 555 -15.50 2.03 17.58
C PHE A 555 -16.78 1.62 16.86
N GLY A 556 -16.83 0.38 16.36
CA GLY A 556 -17.96 -0.13 15.57
C GLY A 556 -18.01 0.43 14.14
N MET A 557 -16.88 0.94 13.62
CA MET A 557 -16.76 1.42 12.24
C MET A 557 -16.74 0.25 11.27
N SER A 558 -17.50 0.27 10.19
CA SER A 558 -17.27 -0.65 9.07
C SER A 558 -15.87 -0.44 8.46
N SER A 559 -15.38 -1.38 7.65
CA SER A 559 -14.13 -1.18 6.91
C SER A 559 -14.09 0.11 6.08
N SER A 560 -15.23 0.54 5.52
CA SER A 560 -15.36 1.81 4.78
C SER A 560 -15.39 3.04 5.69
N ASP A 561 -16.00 2.95 6.87
CA ASP A 561 -16.00 4.03 7.86
C ASP A 561 -14.60 4.22 8.45
N TYR A 562 -13.92 3.13 8.80
CA TYR A 562 -12.54 3.14 9.27
C TYR A 562 -11.63 3.82 8.25
N GLN A 563 -11.74 3.44 6.97
CA GLN A 563 -10.93 4.03 5.91
C GLN A 563 -11.24 5.52 5.70
N SER A 564 -12.53 5.89 5.70
CA SER A 564 -12.96 7.30 5.64
C SER A 564 -12.41 8.12 6.81
N LYS A 565 -12.40 7.55 8.02
CA LYS A 565 -11.84 8.18 9.23
C LYS A 565 -10.31 8.24 9.19
N PHE A 566 -9.64 7.20 8.69
CA PHE A 566 -8.20 7.18 8.51
C PHE A 566 -7.76 8.27 7.53
N ASN A 567 -8.44 8.39 6.38
CA ASN A 567 -8.23 9.47 5.41
C ASN A 567 -8.48 10.85 6.05
N GLN A 568 -9.61 11.03 6.73
CA GLN A 568 -9.97 12.29 7.42
C GLN A 568 -8.89 12.74 8.41
N PHE A 569 -8.45 11.84 9.30
CA PHE A 569 -7.53 12.20 10.38
C PHE A 569 -6.07 12.31 9.91
N SER A 570 -5.67 11.54 8.89
CA SER A 570 -4.37 11.72 8.22
C SER A 570 -4.25 13.09 7.57
N ALA A 571 -5.32 13.57 6.89
CA ALA A 571 -5.37 14.92 6.33
C ALA A 571 -5.34 16.04 7.39
N GLN A 572 -5.75 15.75 8.63
CA GLN A 572 -5.65 16.67 9.77
C GLN A 572 -4.28 16.58 10.50
N GLY A 573 -3.35 15.78 9.98
CA GLY A 573 -2.04 15.55 10.59
C GLY A 573 -2.14 14.85 11.94
N LEU A 574 -3.03 13.85 12.05
CA LEU A 574 -3.05 12.83 13.10
C LEU A 574 -2.62 11.47 12.50
N ARG A 575 -1.99 10.63 13.32
CA ARG A 575 -1.57 9.26 12.97
C ARG A 575 -2.28 8.23 13.83
N LEU A 576 -2.43 7.01 13.32
CA LEU A 576 -3.08 5.89 14.01
C LEU A 576 -2.26 5.46 15.24
N VAL A 577 -2.81 5.53 16.44
CA VAL A 577 -2.15 5.19 17.72
C VAL A 577 -2.47 3.77 18.16
N LYS A 578 -3.74 3.35 18.03
CA LYS A 578 -4.25 2.02 18.34
C LYS A 578 -5.26 1.64 17.24
N VAL A 579 -5.26 0.38 16.81
CA VAL A 579 -6.35 -0.24 16.04
C VAL A 579 -6.70 -1.60 16.62
N GLN A 580 -7.97 -1.94 16.54
CA GLN A 580 -8.51 -3.26 16.77
C GLN A 580 -9.41 -3.60 15.57
N ASN A 581 -9.20 -4.76 14.96
CA ASN A 581 -10.20 -5.42 14.13
C ASN A 581 -11.01 -6.34 15.05
N TYR A 582 -12.29 -6.58 14.78
CA TYR A 582 -13.11 -7.43 15.64
C TYR A 582 -13.10 -8.88 15.15
N ASP A 583 -13.52 -9.83 16.00
CA ASP A 583 -13.70 -11.24 15.60
C ASP A 583 -14.63 -11.43 14.38
N ASP A 584 -15.46 -10.44 14.04
CA ASP A 584 -16.35 -10.44 12.86
C ASP A 584 -15.70 -10.01 11.54
N ASN A 585 -14.45 -9.50 11.59
CA ASN A 585 -13.64 -8.98 10.48
C ASN A 585 -14.33 -7.93 9.59
N GLN A 586 -15.38 -7.28 10.11
CA GLN A 586 -16.15 -6.25 9.43
C GLN A 586 -16.05 -4.90 10.14
N HIS A 587 -15.89 -4.94 11.47
CA HIS A 587 -15.87 -3.77 12.33
C HIS A 587 -14.52 -3.50 13.00
N PHE A 588 -14.25 -2.21 13.20
CA PHE A 588 -12.99 -1.71 13.76
C PHE A 588 -13.23 -0.77 14.94
N SER A 589 -12.28 -0.77 15.87
CA SER A 589 -12.03 0.37 16.77
C SER A 589 -10.65 0.95 16.53
N ALA A 590 -10.51 2.26 16.67
CA ALA A 590 -9.24 2.94 16.45
C ALA A 590 -9.13 4.26 17.21
N ILE A 591 -7.89 4.65 17.46
CA ILE A 591 -7.48 5.91 18.07
C ILE A 591 -6.48 6.58 17.15
N TRP A 592 -6.64 7.87 16.86
CA TRP A 592 -5.69 8.71 16.12
C TRP A 592 -5.23 9.87 17.01
N GLY A 593 -3.95 10.24 16.95
CA GLY A 593 -3.37 11.33 17.76
C GLY A 593 -2.21 12.03 17.04
N LYS A 594 -1.57 13.00 17.70
CA LYS A 594 -0.35 13.65 17.20
C LYS A 594 0.87 12.72 17.28
#